data_AF-A0A3Q9C5K9-F1
#
_entry.id   AF-A0A3Q9C5K9-F1
#
_cell.length_a   1.000
_cell.length_b   1.000
_cell.length_c   1.000
_cell.angle_alpha   90.00
_cell.angle_beta   90.00
_cell.angle_gamma   90.00
#
_symmetry.space_group_name_H-M   'P 1'
#
loop_
_entity.id
_entity.type
_entity.pdbx_description
1 polymer ?
#
loop_
_entity_poly.entity_id
_entity_poly.type
_entity_poly.pdbx_seq_one_letter_code
_entity_poly.pdbx_strand_id
1 'polypeptide(L)'
;MSDLEFEQKRTLSRVEAADQLEAVAAALRRGGQAELDIGPGRLTVRIPDELRTELEVELEDGEIDLEIELSWRTPQAGRAADED
;
A
#
# COMPACT_ATOMS: atom_id res chain seq x y z
N MET A 1 17.30 11.69 -3.25
CA MET A 1 15.89 11.95 -3.63
C MET A 1 15.12 12.14 -2.36
N SER A 2 14.13 13.03 -2.35
CA SER A 2 13.29 13.21 -1.16
C SER A 2 12.43 11.96 -0.95
N ASP A 3 12.27 11.56 0.30
CA ASP A 3 11.29 10.56 0.68
C ASP A 3 9.89 11.02 0.25
N LEU A 4 9.11 10.10 -0.32
CA LEU A 4 7.72 10.34 -0.70
C LEU A 4 6.84 9.78 0.42
N GLU A 5 6.12 10.67 1.10
CA GLU A 5 5.10 10.31 2.07
C GLU A 5 3.74 10.83 1.60
N PHE A 6 2.71 9.98 1.70
CA PHE A 6 1.33 10.33 1.46
C PHE A 6 0.46 9.66 2.52
N GLU A 7 -0.33 10.45 3.25
CA GLU A 7 -1.30 9.96 4.24
C GLU A 7 -2.70 10.48 3.90
N GLN A 8 -3.72 9.64 4.04
CA GLN A 8 -5.13 10.04 3.96
C GLN A 8 -5.96 9.29 5.02
N LYS A 9 -6.62 10.06 5.89
CA LYS A 9 -7.55 9.56 6.91
C LYS A 9 -8.98 9.98 6.60
N ARG A 10 -9.90 9.02 6.48
CA ARG A 10 -11.32 9.25 6.18
C ARG A 10 -12.18 8.17 6.84
N THR A 11 -13.41 8.53 7.22
CA THR A 11 -14.43 7.56 7.62
C THR A 11 -15.15 7.07 6.37
N LEU A 12 -15.15 5.76 6.16
CA LEU A 12 -15.83 5.09 5.05
C LEU A 12 -16.94 4.18 5.58
N SER A 13 -17.97 3.95 4.78
CA SER A 13 -18.86 2.81 5.01
C SER A 13 -18.11 1.50 4.76
N ARG A 14 -18.62 0.40 5.33
CA ARG A 14 -18.06 -0.94 5.08
C ARG A 14 -17.98 -1.33 3.60
N VAL A 15 -18.84 -0.75 2.75
CA VAL A 15 -18.87 -1.04 1.31
C VAL A 15 -17.78 -0.27 0.61
N GLU A 16 -17.66 1.03 0.87
CA GLU A 16 -16.58 1.87 0.30
C GLU A 16 -15.19 1.36 0.72
N ALA A 17 -15.05 0.90 1.97
CA ALA A 17 -13.80 0.27 2.43
C ALA A 17 -13.48 -1.02 1.65
N ALA A 18 -14.49 -1.85 1.37
CA ALA A 18 -14.32 -3.06 0.57
C ALA A 18 -13.92 -2.73 -0.89
N ASP A 19 -14.57 -1.74 -1.50
CA ASP A 19 -14.24 -1.28 -2.85
C ASP A 19 -12.80 -0.77 -2.93
N GLN A 20 -12.34 -0.03 -1.91
CA GLN A 20 -10.96 0.44 -1.81
C GLN A 20 -9.96 -0.73 -1.70
N LEU A 21 -10.25 -1.73 -0.86
CA LEU A 21 -9.42 -2.94 -0.73
C LEU A 21 -9.42 -3.75 -2.03
N GLU A 22 -10.54 -3.84 -2.74
CA GLU A 22 -10.63 -4.52 -4.04
C GLU A 22 -9.76 -3.83 -5.08
N ALA A 23 -9.75 -2.50 -5.13
CA ALA A 23 -8.89 -1.74 -6.04
C ALA A 23 -7.40 -2.00 -5.78
N VAL A 24 -6.99 -2.05 -4.51
CA VAL A 24 -5.61 -2.42 -4.11
C VAL A 24 -5.32 -3.86 -4.52
N ALA A 25 -6.21 -4.80 -4.22
CA ALA A 25 -6.03 -6.21 -4.60
C ALA A 25 -5.94 -6.40 -6.12
N ALA A 26 -6.73 -5.66 -6.90
CA ALA A 26 -6.67 -5.69 -8.37
C ALA A 26 -5.33 -5.15 -8.89
N ALA A 27 -4.78 -4.10 -8.28
CA ALA A 27 -3.45 -3.60 -8.61
C ALA A 27 -2.34 -4.61 -8.30
N LEU A 28 -2.38 -5.23 -7.11
CA LEU A 28 -1.41 -6.26 -6.72
C LEU A 28 -1.43 -7.46 -7.68
N ARG A 29 -2.62 -7.95 -8.06
CA ARG A 29 -2.75 -9.06 -9.03
C ARG A 29 -2.21 -8.73 -10.42
N ARG A 30 -2.33 -7.48 -10.86
CA ARG A 30 -1.76 -7.04 -12.15
C ARG A 30 -0.24 -6.97 -12.10
N GLY A 31 0.34 -6.56 -10.97
CA GLY A 31 1.76 -6.31 -10.82
C GLY A 31 2.27 -5.19 -11.74
N GLY A 32 3.59 -5.04 -11.83
CA GLY A 32 4.21 -4.08 -12.75
C GLY A 32 3.88 -2.64 -12.39
N GLN A 33 3.63 -1.78 -13.37
CA GLN A 33 3.25 -0.38 -13.12
C GLN A 33 1.75 -0.30 -12.86
N ALA A 34 1.39 0.03 -11.61
CA ALA A 34 0.02 0.19 -11.16
C ALA A 34 -0.30 1.65 -10.86
N GLU A 35 -1.50 2.08 -11.27
CA GLU A 35 -2.12 3.33 -10.85
C GLU A 35 -3.18 3.03 -9.80
N LEU A 36 -3.09 3.73 -8.67
CA LEU A 36 -4.02 3.65 -7.55
C LEU A 36 -4.67 5.02 -7.38
N ASP A 37 -5.99 5.08 -7.47
CA ASP A 37 -6.74 6.29 -7.13
C ASP A 37 -6.88 6.36 -5.60
N ILE A 38 -6.30 7.40 -4.99
CA ILE A 38 -6.29 7.61 -3.54
C ILE A 38 -6.89 8.98 -3.23
N GLY A 39 -8.23 9.03 -3.23
CA GLY A 39 -9.00 10.26 -3.02
C GLY A 39 -8.80 11.27 -4.16
N PRO A 40 -8.24 12.47 -3.92
CA PRO A 40 -8.07 13.49 -4.96
C PRO A 40 -6.83 13.27 -5.84
N GLY A 41 -5.97 12.31 -5.51
CA GLY A 41 -4.72 12.06 -6.21
C GLY A 41 -4.64 10.66 -6.81
N ARG A 42 -3.66 10.46 -7.69
CA ARG A 42 -3.31 9.17 -8.28
C ARG A 42 -1.86 8.84 -7.93
N LEU A 43 -1.65 7.70 -7.30
CA LEU A 43 -0.32 7.16 -7.04
C LEU A 43 0.05 6.19 -8.16
N THR A 44 1.22 6.38 -8.75
CA THR A 44 1.82 5.41 -9.66
C THR A 44 2.92 4.68 -8.92
N VAL A 45 2.81 3.36 -8.80
CA VAL A 45 3.77 2.53 -8.09
C VAL A 45 4.16 1.31 -8.93
N ARG A 46 5.42 0.88 -8.82
CA ARG A 46 5.88 -0.38 -9.43
C ARG A 46 5.79 -1.50 -8.39
N ILE A 47 4.95 -2.49 -8.64
CA ILE A 47 4.71 -3.65 -7.78
C ILE A 47 5.52 -4.84 -8.34
N PRO A 48 6.47 -5.40 -7.57
CA PRO A 48 7.24 -6.59 -7.95
C PRO A 48 6.42 -7.89 -7.81
N ASP A 49 6.98 -9.00 -8.27
CA ASP A 49 6.36 -10.33 -8.14
C ASP A 49 6.34 -10.85 -6.70
N GLU A 50 7.24 -10.35 -5.84
CA GLU A 50 7.35 -10.74 -4.43
C GLU A 50 7.33 -9.52 -3.50
N LEU A 51 6.56 -9.62 -2.41
CA LEU A 51 6.31 -8.56 -1.43
C LEU A 51 6.52 -9.13 -0.03
N ARG A 52 7.03 -8.32 0.90
CA ARG A 52 6.88 -8.61 2.33
C ARG A 52 5.53 -8.08 2.78
N THR A 53 4.82 -8.85 3.60
CA THR A 53 3.48 -8.49 4.09
C THR A 53 3.39 -8.65 5.59
N GLU A 54 2.69 -7.74 6.25
CA GLU A 54 2.33 -7.81 7.66
C GLU A 54 0.81 -7.60 7.79
N LEU A 55 0.16 -8.37 8.68
CA LEU A 55 -1.26 -8.26 8.96
C LEU A 55 -1.40 -8.22 10.48
N GLU A 56 -1.87 -7.10 10.98
CA GLU A 56 -2.06 -6.88 12.41
C GLU A 56 -3.55 -6.62 12.71
N VAL A 57 -4.00 -7.16 13.85
CA VAL A 57 -5.36 -6.98 14.34
C VAL A 57 -5.27 -6.68 15.82
N GLU A 58 -5.70 -5.49 16.20
CA GLU A 58 -5.62 -5.01 17.58
C GLU A 58 -7.01 -4.62 18.11
N LEU A 59 -7.17 -4.74 19.42
CA LEU A 59 -8.36 -4.34 20.15
C LEU A 59 -7.93 -3.43 21.30
N GLU A 60 -8.09 -2.12 21.13
CA GLU A 60 -7.75 -1.11 22.13
C GLU A 60 -8.92 -0.14 22.32
N ASP A 61 -9.22 0.22 23.57
CA ASP A 61 -10.28 1.18 23.94
C ASP A 61 -11.68 0.94 23.34
N GLY A 62 -11.98 -0.31 22.97
CA GLY A 62 -13.26 -0.70 22.37
C GLY A 62 -13.33 -0.48 20.85
N GLU A 63 -12.21 -0.11 20.24
CA GLU A 63 -12.01 -0.01 18.80
C GLU A 63 -11.30 -1.28 18.29
N ILE A 64 -11.53 -1.61 17.02
CA ILE A 64 -10.82 -2.67 16.32
C ILE A 64 -9.99 -2.04 15.22
N ASP A 65 -8.69 -2.26 15.27
CA ASP A 65 -7.75 -1.81 14.26
C ASP A 65 -7.30 -3.01 13.44
N LEU A 66 -7.44 -2.87 12.12
CA LEU A 66 -7.01 -3.87 11.13
C LEU A 66 -6.00 -3.19 10.21
N GLU A 67 -4.74 -3.58 10.33
CA GLU A 67 -3.65 -3.01 9.55
C GLU A 67 -3.12 -4.03 8.54
N ILE A 68 -2.89 -3.56 7.30
CA ILE A 68 -2.33 -4.37 6.22
C ILE A 68 -1.11 -3.62 5.68
N GLU A 69 0.09 -4.09 6.02
CA GLU A 69 1.33 -3.52 5.52
C GLU A 69 1.87 -4.34 4.34
N LEU A 70 2.33 -3.65 3.30
CA LEU A 70 3.00 -4.23 2.13
C LEU A 70 4.28 -3.44 1.88
N SER A 71 5.43 -4.11 1.91
CA SER A 71 6.72 -3.46 1.72
C SER A 71 7.60 -4.20 0.71
N TRP A 72 8.31 -3.42 -0.11
CA TRP A 72 9.24 -3.92 -1.11
C TRP A 72 10.30 -2.88 -1.47
N ARG A 73 11.41 -3.35 -2.04
CA ARG A 73 12.48 -2.46 -2.52
C ARG A 73 12.09 -1.86 -3.86
N THR A 74 12.27 -0.54 -4.00
CA THR A 74 12.17 0.12 -5.30
C THR A 74 13.50 -0.08 -6.07
N PRO A 75 13.49 -0.12 -7.42
CA PRO A 75 14.70 -0.35 -8.22
C PRO A 75 15.86 0.61 -7.92
N GLN A 76 15.54 1.81 -7.44
CA GLN A 76 16.54 2.79 -7.07
C GLN A 76 17.21 2.49 -5.72
N ALA A 77 16.47 1.89 -4.77
CA ALA A 77 17.02 1.44 -3.50
C ALA A 77 17.88 0.17 -3.65
N GLY A 78 17.57 -0.68 -4.64
CA GLY A 78 18.36 -1.89 -4.94
C GLY A 78 19.76 -1.61 -5.50
N ARG A 79 19.93 -0.53 -6.27
CA ARG A 79 21.21 -0.18 -6.89
C ARG A 79 22.27 0.26 -5.87
N ALA A 80 21.85 0.87 -4.76
CA ALA A 80 22.75 1.26 -3.67
C ALA A 80 23.23 0.09 -2.79
N ALA A 81 22.58 -1.08 -2.87
CA ALA A 81 22.92 -2.25 -2.06
C ALA A 81 23.77 -3.30 -2.81
N ASP A 82 23.92 -3.17 -4.13
CA ASP A 82 24.75 -4.04 -4.98
C ASP A 82 26.15 -3.43 -5.27
N GLU A 83 26.42 -2.23 -4.74
CA GLU A 83 27.71 -1.51 -4.86
C GLU A 83 28.59 -1.62 -3.59
N ASP A 84 28.28 -2.52 -2.65
CA ASP A 84 29.08 -2.85 -1.45
C ASP A 84 29.67 -4.28 -1.51
#